data_AF-A0A176YX42-F1
#
_entry.id   AF-A0A176YX42-F1
#
_cell.length_a   1.000
_cell.length_b   1.000
_cell.length_c   1.000
_cell.angle_alpha   90.00
_cell.angle_beta   90.00
_cell.angle_gamma   90.00
#
_symmetry.space_group_name_H-M   'P 1'
#
loop_
_entity.id
_entity.type
_entity.pdbx_description
1 polymer ?
#
loop_
_entity_poly.entity_id
_entity_poly.type
_entity_poly.pdbx_seq_one_letter_code
_entity_poly.pdbx_strand_id
1 'polypeptide(L)'
;MGWSARFDDPIALPDGRKLETLRDAGEYIAGLPKVMHDAPEWQAAMEALILVAELGGPTMFARIGFMRALNRGKPNPQVAPRRKPVKAYRLIR
;
A
#
# COMPACT_ATOMS: atom_id res chain seq x y z
N MET A 1 11.96 8.33 14.94
CA MET A 1 11.65 8.19 13.50
C MET A 1 10.57 9.19 13.14
N GLY A 2 10.52 9.62 11.88
CA GLY A 2 9.57 10.61 11.35
C GLY A 2 9.62 10.53 9.82
N TRP A 3 9.48 11.64 9.12
CA TRP A 3 9.52 11.70 7.65
C TRP A 3 10.72 11.00 6.96
N SER A 4 11.86 10.83 7.64
CA SER A 4 13.02 10.11 7.11
C SER A 4 12.95 8.58 7.25
N ALA A 5 11.87 8.02 7.80
CA ALA A 5 11.71 6.58 7.95
C ALA A 5 11.59 5.91 6.58
N ARG A 6 12.28 4.77 6.45
CA ARG A 6 12.23 3.93 5.25
C ARG A 6 11.05 2.98 5.30
N PHE A 7 10.47 2.70 4.14
CA PHE A 7 9.57 1.57 3.98
C PHE A 7 10.35 0.27 4.11
N ASP A 8 9.78 -0.71 4.82
CA ASP A 8 10.36 -2.06 4.88
C ASP A 8 10.38 -2.71 3.49
N ASP A 9 9.31 -2.48 2.73
CA ASP A 9 9.19 -2.80 1.31
C ASP A 9 8.92 -1.53 0.49
N PRO A 10 9.90 -1.03 -0.29
CA PRO A 10 9.72 0.17 -1.12
C PRO A 10 8.50 0.09 -2.06
N ILE A 11 7.90 1.25 -2.32
CA ILE A 11 6.69 1.34 -3.14
C ILE A 11 7.09 1.59 -4.59
N ALA A 12 6.80 0.63 -5.48
CA ALA A 12 7.04 0.80 -6.91
C ALA A 12 5.97 1.68 -7.56
N LEU A 13 6.40 2.69 -8.30
CA LEU A 13 5.54 3.59 -9.07
C LEU A 13 5.37 3.10 -10.52
N PRO A 14 4.31 3.54 -11.23
CA PRO A 14 4.07 3.16 -12.63
C PRO A 14 5.18 3.58 -13.59
N ASP A 15 5.96 4.60 -13.23
CA ASP A 15 7.09 5.11 -14.01
C ASP A 15 8.41 4.37 -13.73
N GLY A 16 8.38 3.33 -12.90
CA GLY A 16 9.54 2.51 -12.53
C GLY A 16 10.37 3.06 -11.37
N ARG A 17 10.05 4.27 -10.86
CA ARG A 17 10.68 4.79 -9.64
C ARG A 17 10.19 4.04 -8.41
N LYS A 18 10.96 4.12 -7.32
CA LYS A 18 10.60 3.56 -6.02
C LYS A 18 10.59 4.65 -4.97
N LEU A 19 9.56 4.64 -4.14
CA LEU A 19 9.51 5.47 -2.93
C LEU A 19 10.16 4.67 -1.80
N GLU A 20 11.31 5.15 -1.32
CA GLU A 20 12.07 4.47 -0.28
C GLU A 20 11.70 4.98 1.10
N THR A 21 11.33 6.26 1.22
CA THR A 21 11.04 6.92 2.50
C THR A 21 9.64 7.53 2.55
N LEU A 22 9.17 7.81 3.77
CA LEU A 22 7.93 8.57 4.00
C LEU A 22 8.01 9.99 3.40
N ARG A 23 9.20 10.59 3.36
CA ARG A 23 9.44 11.87 2.70
C ARG A 23 9.27 11.76 1.19
N ASP A 24 9.84 10.74 0.55
CA ASP A 24 9.68 10.50 -0.89
C ASP A 24 8.19 10.34 -1.23
N ALA A 25 7.46 9.62 -0.38
CA ALA A 25 6.02 9.46 -0.48
C ALA A 25 5.26 10.79 -0.36
N GLY A 26 5.65 11.65 0.59
CA GLY A 26 5.07 12.98 0.74
C GLY A 26 5.32 13.89 -0.46
N GLU A 27 6.56 13.88 -0.98
CA GLU A 27 6.95 14.63 -2.17
C GLU A 27 6.21 14.13 -3.43
N TYR A 28 6.05 12.81 -3.55
CA TYR A 28 5.26 12.22 -4.63
C TYR A 28 3.80 12.69 -4.58
N ILE A 29 3.18 12.62 -3.41
CA ILE A 29 1.80 13.08 -3.22
C ILE A 29 1.69 14.57 -3.57
N ALA A 30 2.59 15.41 -3.08
CA ALA A 30 2.55 16.86 -3.33
C ALA A 30 2.65 17.23 -4.82
N GLY A 31 3.22 16.35 -5.66
CA GLY A 31 3.31 16.53 -7.11
C GLY A 31 2.10 16.03 -7.89
N LEU A 32 1.08 15.45 -7.25
CA LEU A 32 -0.08 14.90 -7.93
C LEU A 32 -1.05 15.99 -8.43
N PRO A 33 -1.76 15.76 -9.54
CA PRO A 33 -2.87 16.62 -9.94
C PRO A 33 -3.99 16.62 -8.90
N LYS A 34 -4.72 17.74 -8.77
CA LYS A 34 -5.82 17.90 -7.80
C LYS A 34 -6.88 16.79 -7.89
N VAL A 35 -7.21 16.33 -9.09
CA VAL A 35 -8.18 15.23 -9.29
C VAL A 35 -7.74 13.90 -8.64
N MET A 36 -6.42 13.68 -8.51
CA MET A 36 -5.89 12.54 -7.79
C MET A 36 -5.94 12.80 -6.29
N HIS A 37 -5.58 14.00 -5.82
CA HIS A 37 -5.71 14.36 -4.40
C HIS A 37 -7.13 14.22 -3.84
N ASP A 38 -8.14 14.61 -4.63
CA ASP A 38 -9.56 14.53 -4.24
C ASP A 38 -10.10 13.09 -4.26
N ALA A 39 -9.30 12.12 -4.69
CA ALA A 39 -9.68 10.71 -4.66
C ALA A 39 -9.69 10.17 -3.23
N PRO A 40 -10.71 9.39 -2.83
CA PRO A 40 -10.78 8.84 -1.48
C PRO A 40 -9.59 7.92 -1.16
N GLU A 41 -9.07 7.19 -2.15
CA GLU A 41 -7.90 6.32 -1.97
C GLU A 41 -6.61 7.12 -1.72
N TRP A 42 -6.46 8.28 -2.39
CA TRP A 42 -5.33 9.18 -2.18
C TRP A 42 -5.44 9.94 -0.85
N GLN A 43 -6.65 10.34 -0.44
CA GLN A 43 -6.89 10.92 0.88
C GLN A 43 -6.54 9.94 2.00
N ALA A 44 -7.00 8.69 1.90
CA ALA A 44 -6.64 7.66 2.86
C ALA A 44 -5.12 7.37 2.88
N ALA A 45 -4.45 7.44 1.72
CA ALA A 45 -2.99 7.32 1.65
C ALA A 45 -2.27 8.49 2.33
N MET A 46 -2.75 9.73 2.13
CA MET A 46 -2.24 10.94 2.79
C MET A 46 -2.39 10.85 4.32
N GLU A 47 -3.57 10.48 4.80
CA GLU A 47 -3.85 10.34 6.23
C GLU A 47 -2.96 9.27 6.87
N ALA A 48 -2.85 8.10 6.23
CA ALA A 48 -1.98 7.02 6.72
C ALA A 48 -0.50 7.43 6.73
N LEU A 49 -0.05 8.19 5.72
CA LEU A 49 1.29 8.72 5.65
C LEU A 49 1.59 9.69 6.80
N ILE A 50 0.71 10.68 7.01
CA ILE A 50 0.85 11.66 8.10
C ILE A 50 0.81 10.96 9.45
N LEU A 51 -0.11 10.03 9.65
CA LEU A 51 -0.23 9.28 10.90
C LEU A 51 1.06 8.54 11.24
N VAL A 52 1.65 7.83 10.28
CA VAL A 52 2.91 7.09 10.50
C VAL A 52 4.09 8.06 10.67
N ALA A 53 4.13 9.16 9.93
CA ALA A 53 5.23 10.12 10.00
C ALA A 53 5.24 10.90 11.34
N GLU A 54 4.07 11.25 11.87
CA GLU A 54 3.92 12.10 13.05
C GLU A 54 3.81 11.28 14.35
N LEU A 55 3.00 10.22 14.35
CA LEU A 55 2.74 9.40 15.54
C LEU A 55 3.64 8.16 15.60
N GLY A 56 4.39 7.89 14.54
CA GLY A 56 5.14 6.65 14.38
C GLY A 56 4.24 5.46 14.03
N GLY A 57 4.85 4.28 13.97
CA GLY A 57 4.17 3.02 13.66
C GLY A 57 4.71 2.34 12.41
N PRO A 58 4.15 1.17 12.05
CA PRO A 58 4.59 0.40 10.90
C PRO A 58 4.40 1.16 9.58
N THR A 59 5.47 1.32 8.81
CA THR A 59 5.43 1.95 7.48
C THR A 59 4.56 1.20 6.48
N MET A 60 4.22 -0.04 6.79
CA MET A 60 3.24 -0.86 6.07
C MET A 60 1.85 -0.19 5.98
N PHE A 61 1.43 0.62 6.95
CA PHE A 61 0.12 1.32 6.86
C PHE A 61 0.11 2.35 5.73
N ALA A 62 1.11 3.22 5.68
CA ALA A 62 1.28 4.18 4.60
C ALA A 62 1.41 3.43 3.25
N ARG A 63 2.20 2.34 3.22
CA ARG A 63 2.33 1.50 2.01
C ARG A 63 1.00 0.94 1.51
N ILE A 64 0.13 0.43 2.38
CA ILE A 64 -1.18 -0.11 1.98
C ILE A 64 -2.05 1.00 1.36
N GLY A 65 -2.03 2.20 1.93
CA GLY A 65 -2.73 3.36 1.39
C GLY A 65 -2.28 3.67 -0.04
N PHE A 66 -0.98 3.81 -0.25
CA PHE A 66 -0.39 4.03 -1.57
C PHE A 66 -0.72 2.91 -2.55
N MET A 67 -0.63 1.65 -2.15
CA MET A 67 -0.95 0.51 -3.01
C MET A 67 -2.42 0.52 -3.45
N ARG A 68 -3.34 0.97 -2.60
CA ARG A 68 -4.76 1.15 -2.98
C ARG A 68 -4.92 2.31 -3.95
N ALA A 69 -4.29 3.44 -3.67
CA ALA A 69 -4.37 4.64 -4.51
C ALA A 69 -3.77 4.42 -5.91
N LEU A 70 -2.63 3.74 -6.01
CA LEU A 70 -1.98 3.40 -7.27
C LEU A 70 -2.75 2.35 -8.10
N ASN A 71 -3.59 1.53 -7.45
CA ASN A 71 -4.42 0.54 -8.12
C ASN A 71 -5.87 0.99 -8.32
N ARG A 72 -6.17 2.27 -8.06
CA ARG A 72 -7.49 2.86 -8.31
C ARG A 72 -7.95 2.59 -9.74
N GLY A 73 -9.19 2.12 -9.90
CA GLY A 73 -9.80 1.85 -11.20
C GLY A 73 -9.37 0.54 -11.87
N LYS A 74 -8.44 -0.22 -11.28
CA LYS A 74 -8.14 -1.58 -11.77
C LYS A 74 -9.20 -2.55 -11.24
N PRO A 75 -9.67 -3.49 -12.06
CA PRO A 75 -10.53 -4.55 -11.58
C PRO A 75 -9.79 -5.30 -10.47
N ASN A 76 -10.53 -5.66 -9.41
CA ASN A 76 -9.97 -6.49 -8.34
C ASN A 76 -9.38 -7.75 -9.00
N PRO A 77 -8.14 -8.15 -8.66
CA PRO A 77 -7.58 -9.36 -9.24
C PRO A 77 -8.59 -10.49 -9.05
N GLN A 78 -8.88 -11.24 -10.11
CA GLN A 78 -9.74 -12.41 -10.01
C GLN A 78 -9.06 -13.40 -9.06
N VAL A 79 -9.47 -13.36 -7.79
CA VAL A 79 -8.98 -14.28 -6.77
C VAL A 79 -9.56 -15.63 -7.14
N ALA A 80 -8.74 -16.49 -7.75
CA ALA A 80 -9.11 -17.87 -7.99
C ALA A 80 -9.59 -18.46 -6.64
N PRO A 81 -10.71 -19.21 -6.62
CA PRO A 81 -11.24 -19.75 -5.38
C PRO A 81 -10.14 -20.54 -4.67
N ARG A 82 -9.84 -20.17 -3.43
CA ARG A 82 -8.84 -20.83 -2.61
C ARG A 82 -9.19 -22.32 -2.53
N ARG A 83 -8.40 -23.18 -3.19
CA ARG A 83 -8.58 -24.64 -3.12
C ARG A 83 -8.43 -25.06 -1.67
N LYS A 84 -9.51 -25.54 -1.05
CA LYS A 84 -9.46 -26.14 0.28
C LYS A 84 -8.91 -27.56 0.14
N PRO A 85 -7.80 -27.93 0.81
CA PRO A 85 -7.33 -29.31 0.78
C PRO A 85 -8.38 -30.22 1.42
N VAL A 86 -8.74 -31.30 0.72
CA VAL A 86 -9.61 -32.35 1.29
C VAL A 86 -8.77 -33.14 2.30
N LYS A 87 -9.27 -33.28 3.52
CA LYS A 87 -8.59 -34.02 4.59
C LYS A 87 -8.64 -35.52 4.27
N ALA A 88 -7.53 -36.09 3.81
CA ALA A 88 -7.42 -37.52 3.56
C ALA A 88 -7.18 -38.27 4.88
N TYR A 89 -8.13 -39.11 5.28
CA TYR A 89 -7.94 -40.04 6.39
C TYR A 89 -7.33 -41.33 5.87
N ARG A 90 -6.19 -41.74 6.42
CA ARG A 90 -5.58 -43.05 6.15
C ARG A 90 -6.22 -44.06 7.11
N LEU A 91 -7.00 -44.99 6.57
CA LEU A 91 -7.46 -46.15 7.32
C LEU A 91 -6.27 -47.07 7.56
N ILE A 92 -5.85 -47.21 8.81
CA ILE A 92 -4.88 -48.24 9.23
C ILE A 92 -5.71 -49.52 9.43
N ARG A 93 -5.37 -50.58 8.71
CA ARG A 93 -5.97 -51.92 8.85
C ARG A 93 -5.04 -52.80 9.67
#